data_AF-A0A8C6MPU7-F1
#
_entry.id   AF-A0A8C6MPU7-F1
#
_cell.length_a   1.000
_cell.length_b   1.000
_cell.length_c   1.000
_cell.angle_alpha   90.00
_cell.angle_beta   90.00
_cell.angle_gamma   90.00
#
_symmetry.space_group_name_H-M   'P 1'
#
loop_
_entity.id
_entity.type
_entity.pdbx_description
1 polymer ?
#
loop_
_entity_poly.entity_id
_entity_poly.type
_entity_poly.pdbx_seq_one_letter_code
_entity_poly.pdbx_strand_id
1 'polypeptide(L)'
;MKDYFETNRIQHIIVDEAQNFCTEDGNWYEKAKGITRRVKCCPGILWIFLDYFQTSHLKKSGLPNFLCQFPKEKLTQVVRNADKIAEFLQQEFRKIRANPPFSIPQGSLSMFHGFYWAQGVSGTHEITYLTLEKMVSYVADKCDVFLSKGYSPQDIAVLFSTDREKKAYEHMFLREIRKRTRASQMNDASICHSNMFDSIRRFSGLERSIVFGINPIATEQPISHNLLLCLASRATKHLYILYLSTPEGYSSTVAC
;
A
#
# COMPACT_ATOMS: atom_id res chain seq x y z
N MET A 1 -8.87 -30.50 -12.36
CA MET A 1 -9.46 -29.93 -13.59
C MET A 1 -9.12 -28.45 -13.57
N LYS A 2 -8.26 -27.95 -14.48
CA LYS A 2 -8.08 -26.50 -14.62
C LYS A 2 -9.30 -26.00 -15.37
N ASP A 3 -10.17 -25.24 -14.72
CA ASP A 3 -11.20 -24.47 -15.43
C ASP A 3 -10.48 -23.56 -16.43
N TYR A 4 -10.57 -23.92 -17.70
CA TYR A 4 -10.06 -23.09 -18.78
C TYR A 4 -11.03 -21.92 -18.93
N PHE A 5 -10.69 -20.80 -18.31
CA PHE A 5 -11.41 -19.56 -18.49
C PHE A 5 -11.44 -19.18 -19.98
N GLU A 6 -12.64 -19.14 -20.57
CA GLU A 6 -12.81 -18.81 -21.98
C GLU A 6 -12.49 -17.34 -22.23
N THR A 7 -11.37 -17.10 -22.94
CA THR A 7 -10.89 -15.75 -23.26
C THR A 7 -11.32 -15.28 -24.64
N ASN A 8 -12.11 -16.08 -25.37
CA ASN A 8 -12.43 -15.87 -26.79
C ASN A 8 -13.35 -14.67 -27.04
N ARG A 9 -14.13 -14.26 -26.03
CA ARG A 9 -15.04 -13.11 -26.11
C ARG A 9 -14.46 -11.83 -25.50
N ILE A 10 -13.25 -11.90 -24.93
CA ILE A 10 -12.63 -10.76 -24.27
C ILE A 10 -11.97 -9.88 -25.33
N GLN A 11 -12.48 -8.66 -25.46
CA GLN A 11 -11.91 -7.65 -26.34
C GLN A 11 -10.96 -6.74 -25.56
N HIS A 12 -11.40 -6.19 -24.44
CA HIS A 12 -10.63 -5.21 -23.69
C HIS A 12 -10.13 -5.78 -22.36
N ILE A 13 -8.92 -5.39 -21.96
CA ILE A 13 -8.34 -5.71 -20.66
C ILE A 13 -7.87 -4.42 -20.02
N ILE A 14 -8.25 -4.22 -18.77
CA ILE A 14 -7.74 -3.14 -17.92
C ILE A 14 -6.99 -3.80 -16.77
N VAL A 15 -5.73 -3.44 -16.61
CA VAL A 15 -4.88 -3.87 -15.51
C VAL A 15 -4.66 -2.67 -14.62
N ASP A 16 -5.17 -2.76 -13.40
CA ASP A 16 -4.93 -1.78 -12.35
C ASP A 16 -3.81 -2.26 -11.43
N GLU A 17 -3.13 -1.33 -10.76
CA GLU A 17 -2.07 -1.62 -9.79
C GLU A 17 -0.96 -2.55 -10.36
N ALA A 18 -0.61 -2.36 -11.65
CA ALA A 18 0.21 -3.31 -12.40
C ALA A 18 1.66 -3.45 -11.85
N GLN A 19 2.11 -2.52 -11.00
CA GLN A 19 3.37 -2.62 -10.28
C GLN A 19 3.43 -3.77 -9.27
N ASN A 20 2.29 -4.37 -8.90
CA ASN A 20 2.22 -5.54 -8.03
C ASN A 20 2.37 -6.88 -8.78
N PHE A 21 2.29 -6.87 -10.11
CA PHE A 21 2.35 -8.08 -10.93
C PHE A 21 3.79 -8.47 -11.19
N CYS A 22 4.05 -9.78 -11.20
CA CYS A 22 5.37 -10.34 -11.49
C CYS A 22 5.25 -11.58 -12.40
N THR A 23 6.39 -12.05 -12.91
CA THR A 23 6.43 -13.16 -13.86
C THR A 23 6.46 -14.55 -13.22
N GLU A 24 6.15 -14.69 -11.93
CA GLU A 24 6.22 -15.98 -11.22
C GLU A 24 5.28 -17.03 -11.82
N ASP A 25 4.06 -16.62 -12.15
CA ASP A 25 3.05 -17.47 -12.78
C ASP A 25 3.03 -17.32 -14.32
N GLY A 26 4.14 -16.84 -14.88
CA GLY A 26 4.32 -16.59 -16.31
C GLY A 26 4.19 -15.12 -16.71
N ASN A 27 4.38 -14.85 -18.01
CA ASN A 27 4.35 -13.49 -18.54
C ASN A 27 2.91 -13.00 -18.73
N TRP A 28 2.37 -12.33 -17.71
CA TRP A 28 1.00 -11.81 -17.71
C TRP A 28 0.78 -10.76 -18.80
N TYR A 29 1.78 -9.92 -19.10
CA TYR A 29 1.66 -8.85 -20.08
C TYR A 29 1.49 -9.42 -21.49
N GLU A 30 2.35 -10.37 -21.89
CA GLU A 30 2.23 -11.02 -23.19
C GLU A 30 0.95 -11.84 -23.30
N LYS A 31 0.50 -12.45 -22.19
CA LYS A 31 -0.81 -13.13 -22.15
C LYS A 31 -1.97 -12.14 -22.39
N ALA A 32 -2.00 -11.01 -21.70
CA ALA A 32 -3.05 -9.99 -21.84
C ALA A 32 -3.04 -9.36 -23.25
N LYS A 33 -1.85 -9.05 -23.76
CA LYS A 33 -1.64 -8.55 -25.12
C LYS A 33 -2.06 -9.57 -26.18
N GLY A 34 -1.78 -10.85 -25.95
CA GLY A 34 -2.21 -11.95 -26.83
C GLY A 34 -3.73 -12.12 -26.88
N ILE A 35 -4.44 -11.90 -25.77
CA ILE A 35 -5.91 -11.93 -25.71
C ILE A 35 -6.51 -10.75 -26.48
N THR A 36 -6.04 -9.53 -26.22
CA THR A 36 -6.59 -8.30 -26.83
C THR A 36 -6.33 -8.20 -28.34
N ARG A 37 -5.32 -8.89 -28.87
CA ARG A 37 -4.93 -8.85 -30.30
C ARG A 37 -5.44 -10.01 -31.16
N ARG A 38 -6.33 -10.88 -30.66
CA ARG A 38 -6.80 -12.06 -31.41
C ARG A 38 -7.56 -11.71 -32.68
N VAL A 39 -8.38 -10.67 -32.65
CA VAL A 39 -9.19 -10.25 -33.80
C VAL A 39 -8.38 -9.24 -34.63
N LYS A 40 -7.87 -9.69 -35.79
CA LYS A 40 -7.02 -8.85 -36.66
C LYS A 40 -7.70 -7.56 -37.14
N CYS A 41 -9.00 -7.61 -37.41
CA CYS A 41 -9.73 -6.48 -37.98
C CYS A 41 -10.17 -5.44 -36.93
N CYS A 42 -10.30 -5.84 -35.67
CA CYS A 42 -10.73 -4.99 -34.56
C CYS A 42 -9.93 -5.37 -33.31
N PRO A 43 -8.66 -4.93 -33.19
CA PRO A 43 -7.88 -5.21 -32.00
C PRO A 43 -8.55 -4.54 -30.80
N GLY A 44 -8.66 -5.29 -29.72
CA GLY A 44 -9.12 -4.77 -28.45
C GLY A 44 -8.08 -3.86 -27.79
N ILE A 45 -8.43 -3.34 -26.61
CA ILE A 45 -7.62 -2.33 -25.92
C ILE A 45 -7.04 -2.93 -24.63
N LEU A 46 -5.75 -2.69 -24.40
CA LEU A 46 -5.06 -3.03 -23.17
C LEU A 46 -4.67 -1.74 -22.44
N TRP A 47 -5.35 -1.44 -21.34
CA TRP A 47 -4.99 -0.34 -20.44
C TRP A 47 -4.21 -0.88 -19.25
N ILE A 48 -3.14 -0.18 -18.87
CA ILE A 48 -2.30 -0.54 -17.73
C ILE A 48 -2.12 0.72 -16.88
N PHE A 49 -2.63 0.67 -15.65
CA PHE A 49 -2.45 1.68 -14.63
C PHE A 49 -1.40 1.18 -13.63
N LEU A 50 -0.41 2.01 -13.35
CA LEU A 50 0.64 1.69 -12.39
C LEU A 50 1.32 2.93 -11.83
N ASP A 51 1.90 2.76 -10.64
CA ASP A 51 2.86 3.68 -10.05
C ASP A 51 4.18 2.94 -9.77
N TYR A 52 5.23 3.25 -10.52
CA TYR A 52 6.54 2.63 -10.33
C TYR A 52 7.12 2.86 -8.94
N PHE A 53 6.83 4.00 -8.29
CA PHE A 53 7.33 4.29 -6.96
C PHE A 53 6.67 3.43 -5.88
N GLN A 54 5.52 2.82 -6.18
CA GLN A 54 4.84 1.85 -5.33
C GLN A 54 5.27 0.40 -5.61
N THR A 55 6.35 0.17 -6.36
CA THR A 55 6.87 -1.19 -6.58
C THR A 55 7.49 -1.74 -5.29
N SER A 56 6.78 -2.63 -4.60
CA SER A 56 7.25 -3.22 -3.33
C SER A 56 7.93 -4.59 -3.50
N HIS A 57 8.46 -4.93 -4.68
CA HIS A 57 9.18 -6.19 -4.91
C HIS A 57 10.35 -6.03 -5.88
N LEU A 58 11.35 -6.91 -5.76
CA LEU A 58 12.51 -6.95 -6.67
C LEU A 58 12.32 -7.90 -7.86
N LYS A 59 11.19 -8.60 -7.94
CA LYS A 59 10.88 -9.55 -9.02
C LYS A 59 10.67 -8.82 -10.35
N LYS A 60 10.90 -9.54 -11.46
CA LYS A 60 10.60 -9.04 -12.80
C LYS A 60 9.09 -8.78 -12.92
N SER A 61 8.73 -7.55 -13.29
CA SER A 61 7.34 -7.13 -13.42
C SER A 61 6.61 -7.82 -14.57
N GLY A 62 7.33 -8.18 -15.64
CA GLY A 62 6.73 -8.72 -16.87
C GLY A 62 6.29 -7.65 -17.87
N LEU A 63 6.33 -6.38 -17.47
CA LEU A 63 6.13 -5.25 -18.37
C LEU A 63 7.26 -5.17 -19.41
N PRO A 64 6.99 -4.65 -20.63
CA PRO A 64 8.04 -4.38 -21.60
C PRO A 64 8.99 -3.31 -21.05
N ASN A 65 10.17 -3.17 -21.67
CA ASN A 65 11.10 -2.09 -21.34
C ASN A 65 10.36 -0.73 -21.33
N PHE A 66 10.68 0.14 -20.38
CA PHE A 66 10.06 1.45 -20.22
C PHE A 66 10.08 2.32 -21.49
N LEU A 67 11.09 2.17 -22.34
CA LEU A 67 11.18 2.85 -23.64
C LEU A 67 10.20 2.31 -24.68
N CYS A 68 9.69 1.09 -24.48
CA CYS A 68 8.70 0.45 -25.36
C CYS A 68 7.26 0.56 -24.83
N GLN A 69 7.04 1.29 -23.74
CA GLN A 69 5.72 1.53 -23.14
C GLN A 69 5.09 2.79 -23.73
N PHE A 70 4.68 2.71 -25.01
CA PHE A 70 3.98 3.78 -25.69
C PHE A 70 2.66 3.28 -26.30
N PRO A 71 1.61 4.13 -26.31
CA PRO A 71 1.54 5.46 -25.70
C PRO A 71 1.48 5.41 -24.15
N LYS A 72 1.86 6.50 -23.47
CA LYS A 72 1.78 6.62 -22.01
C LYS A 72 1.36 8.03 -21.59
N GLU A 73 0.48 8.10 -20.60
CA GLU A 73 0.03 9.32 -19.96
C GLU A 73 0.49 9.35 -18.50
N LYS A 74 0.74 10.55 -17.97
CA LYS A 74 1.26 10.74 -16.61
C LYS A 74 0.31 11.63 -15.83
N LEU A 75 -0.16 11.11 -14.70
CA LEU A 75 -0.92 11.91 -13.73
C LEU A 75 0.06 12.64 -12.82
N THR A 76 -0.07 13.95 -12.73
CA THR A 76 0.84 14.84 -11.99
C THR A 76 0.23 15.43 -10.73
N GLN A 77 -1.09 15.33 -10.57
CA GLN A 77 -1.79 15.92 -9.42
C GLN A 77 -2.19 14.83 -8.42
N VAL A 78 -1.79 14.99 -7.16
CA VAL A 78 -2.22 14.13 -6.05
C VAL A 78 -3.14 14.93 -5.13
N VAL A 79 -4.35 14.42 -4.87
CA VAL A 79 -5.41 15.13 -4.14
C VAL A 79 -5.98 14.35 -2.94
N ARG A 80 -5.34 13.24 -2.56
CA ARG A 80 -5.96 12.22 -1.69
C ARG A 80 -5.53 12.28 -0.23
N ASN A 81 -4.32 12.75 0.05
CA ASN A 81 -3.70 12.66 1.37
C ASN A 81 -3.69 14.03 2.06
N ALA A 82 -3.95 14.05 3.36
CA ALA A 82 -3.80 15.22 4.22
C ALA A 82 -2.35 15.73 4.23
N ASP A 83 -2.19 17.01 4.55
CA ASP A 83 -0.94 17.76 4.33
C ASP A 83 0.28 17.06 4.95
N LYS A 84 0.18 16.61 6.21
CA LYS A 84 1.28 15.91 6.90
C LYS A 84 1.66 14.56 6.28
N ILE A 85 0.69 13.87 5.67
CA ILE A 85 0.92 12.59 4.98
C ILE A 85 1.55 12.87 3.61
N ALA A 86 1.08 13.90 2.90
CA ALA A 86 1.66 14.35 1.65
C ALA A 86 3.14 14.78 1.83
N GLU A 87 3.46 15.50 2.90
CA GLU A 87 4.84 15.86 3.26
C GLU A 87 5.71 14.61 3.47
N PHE A 88 5.22 13.62 4.22
CA PHE A 88 5.92 12.36 4.42
C PHE A 88 6.14 11.62 3.09
N LEU A 89 5.10 11.49 2.27
CA LEU A 89 5.20 10.86 0.95
C LEU A 89 6.25 11.57 0.09
N GLN A 90 6.26 12.91 0.03
CA GLN A 90 7.27 13.66 -0.70
C GLN A 90 8.69 13.38 -0.22
N GLN A 91 8.91 13.22 1.09
CA GLN A 91 10.22 12.86 1.63
C GLN A 91 10.64 11.45 1.20
N GLU A 92 9.76 10.46 1.30
CA GLU A 92 10.03 9.09 0.86
C GLU A 92 10.29 9.03 -0.66
N PHE A 93 9.53 9.77 -1.46
CA PHE A 93 9.79 9.94 -2.90
C PHE A 93 11.21 10.47 -3.18
N ARG A 94 11.69 11.46 -2.43
CA ARG A 94 13.05 12.01 -2.58
C ARG A 94 14.11 10.97 -2.24
N LYS A 95 13.89 10.15 -1.21
CA LYS A 95 14.81 9.06 -0.82
C LYS A 95 14.89 7.99 -1.90
N ILE A 96 13.75 7.54 -2.44
CA ILE A 96 13.71 6.60 -3.56
C ILE A 96 14.44 7.17 -4.78
N ARG A 97 14.26 8.45 -5.09
CA ARG A 97 14.96 9.07 -6.23
C ARG A 97 16.46 9.15 -6.03
N ALA A 98 16.92 9.41 -4.80
CA ALA A 98 18.35 9.49 -4.48
C ALA A 98 19.04 8.12 -4.61
N ASN A 99 18.32 7.04 -4.27
CA ASN A 99 18.81 5.67 -4.39
C ASN A 99 17.71 4.73 -4.91
N PRO A 100 17.42 4.75 -6.23
CA PRO A 100 16.31 4.00 -6.78
C PRO A 100 16.62 2.50 -6.80
N PRO A 101 15.69 1.64 -6.35
CA PRO A 101 15.85 0.19 -6.51
C PRO A 101 15.91 -0.16 -8.01
N PHE A 102 16.66 -1.21 -8.33
CA PHE A 102 16.81 -1.68 -9.72
C PHE A 102 15.48 -2.07 -10.39
N SER A 103 14.46 -2.41 -9.59
CA SER A 103 13.10 -2.69 -10.09
C SER A 103 12.40 -1.46 -10.70
N ILE A 104 12.84 -0.24 -10.36
CA ILE A 104 12.31 1.00 -10.91
C ILE A 104 13.07 1.38 -12.18
N PRO A 105 12.39 1.52 -13.34
CA PRO A 105 13.03 1.97 -14.56
C PRO A 105 13.55 3.41 -14.42
N GLN A 106 14.80 3.67 -14.81
CA GLN A 106 15.40 5.01 -14.73
C GLN A 106 14.57 6.09 -15.44
N GLY A 107 13.98 5.78 -16.60
CA GLY A 107 13.11 6.71 -17.32
C GLY A 107 11.86 7.13 -16.53
N SER A 108 11.42 6.34 -15.55
CA SER A 108 10.29 6.67 -14.69
C SER A 108 10.62 7.75 -13.65
N LEU A 109 11.90 7.90 -13.27
CA LEU A 109 12.34 8.88 -12.27
C LEU A 109 12.20 10.33 -12.75
N SER A 110 12.25 10.54 -14.07
CA SER A 110 12.00 11.85 -14.71
C SER A 110 10.60 12.41 -14.40
N MET A 111 9.65 11.57 -13.97
CA MET A 111 8.28 11.98 -13.65
C MET A 111 8.19 12.93 -12.43
N PHE A 112 9.24 13.03 -11.63
CA PHE A 112 9.24 13.80 -10.38
C PHE A 112 8.95 15.31 -10.57
N HIS A 113 9.33 15.91 -11.70
CA HIS A 113 9.36 17.37 -11.83
C HIS A 113 7.98 18.03 -11.96
N GLY A 114 6.91 17.24 -12.13
CA GLY A 114 5.56 17.73 -12.33
C GLY A 114 4.59 17.49 -11.16
N PHE A 115 5.01 16.80 -10.09
CA PHE A 115 4.05 16.41 -9.05
C PHE A 115 3.59 17.61 -8.20
N TYR A 116 2.28 17.85 -8.21
CA TYR A 116 1.61 18.82 -7.33
C TYR A 116 0.72 18.07 -6.34
N TRP A 117 0.92 18.36 -5.06
CA TRP A 117 0.10 17.84 -3.97
C TRP A 117 -0.89 18.92 -3.58
N ALA A 118 -2.18 18.64 -3.69
CA ALA A 118 -3.19 19.54 -3.16
C ALA A 118 -3.02 19.67 -1.64
N GLN A 119 -3.06 20.90 -1.17
CA GLN A 119 -2.92 21.24 0.24
C GLN A 119 -4.24 21.77 0.82
N GLY A 120 -4.35 21.79 2.14
CA GLY A 120 -5.46 22.40 2.87
C GLY A 120 -6.32 21.41 3.64
N VAL A 121 -5.90 20.14 3.72
CA VAL A 121 -6.59 19.13 4.53
C VAL A 121 -5.74 18.80 5.74
N SER A 122 -6.25 19.16 6.92
CA SER A 122 -5.60 18.83 8.18
C SER A 122 -5.69 17.34 8.50
N GLY A 123 -4.58 16.80 8.97
CA GLY A 123 -4.43 15.38 9.29
C GLY A 123 -3.27 15.12 10.23
N THR A 124 -2.99 13.83 10.45
CA THR A 124 -1.95 13.38 11.37
C THR A 124 -0.98 12.44 10.67
N HIS A 125 0.30 12.62 10.95
CA HIS A 125 1.34 11.64 10.67
C HIS A 125 2.18 11.49 11.94
N GLU A 126 2.24 10.29 12.51
CA GLU A 126 2.99 9.99 13.73
C GLU A 126 3.83 8.72 13.52
N ILE A 127 5.09 8.77 13.94
CA ILE A 127 6.00 7.61 13.97
C ILE A 127 6.34 7.32 15.44
N THR A 128 6.22 6.07 15.89
CA THR A 128 6.46 5.71 17.29
C THR A 128 7.12 4.33 17.42
N TYR A 129 7.97 4.17 18.43
CA TYR A 129 8.65 2.90 18.75
C TYR A 129 8.06 2.30 20.02
N LEU A 130 7.54 1.08 19.94
CA LEU A 130 6.80 0.43 21.03
C LEU A 130 7.09 -1.07 21.08
N THR A 131 6.93 -1.69 22.25
CA THR A 131 6.86 -3.15 22.33
C THR A 131 5.56 -3.64 21.71
N LEU A 132 5.50 -4.91 21.29
CA LEU A 132 4.29 -5.48 20.69
C LEU A 132 3.05 -5.29 21.58
N GLU A 133 3.18 -5.52 22.88
CA GLU A 133 2.08 -5.32 23.84
C GLU A 133 1.60 -3.87 23.87
N LYS A 134 2.54 -2.91 23.93
CA LYS A 134 2.21 -1.48 23.90
C LYS A 134 1.62 -1.05 22.56
N MET A 135 2.06 -1.62 21.44
CA MET A 135 1.43 -1.36 20.13
C MET A 135 -0.03 -1.81 20.10
N VAL A 136 -0.30 -3.02 20.59
CA VAL A 136 -1.67 -3.56 20.64
C VAL A 136 -2.58 -2.64 21.45
N SER A 137 -2.14 -2.21 22.64
CA SER A 137 -2.88 -1.24 23.45
C SER A 137 -3.01 0.12 22.76
N TYR A 138 -1.93 0.66 22.19
CA TYR A 138 -1.94 1.96 21.51
C TYR A 138 -2.94 2.00 20.35
N VAL A 139 -2.95 0.98 19.50
CA VAL A 139 -3.89 0.88 18.38
C VAL A 139 -5.32 0.77 18.90
N ALA A 140 -5.57 -0.05 19.93
CA ALA A 140 -6.89 -0.18 20.52
C ALA A 140 -7.41 1.15 21.12
N ASP A 141 -6.57 1.87 21.84
CA ASP A 141 -6.91 3.17 22.43
C ASP A 141 -7.21 4.22 21.34
N LYS A 142 -6.40 4.27 20.27
CA LYS A 142 -6.67 5.18 19.14
C LYS A 142 -7.96 4.82 18.41
N CYS A 143 -8.21 3.53 18.16
CA CYS A 143 -9.46 3.06 17.56
C CYS A 143 -10.67 3.51 18.38
N ASP A 144 -10.65 3.33 19.71
CA ASP A 144 -11.72 3.76 20.61
C ASP A 144 -11.99 5.28 20.52
N VAL A 145 -10.92 6.09 20.48
CA VAL A 145 -11.02 7.54 20.28
C VAL A 145 -11.60 7.91 18.92
N PHE A 146 -11.27 7.18 17.84
CA PHE A 146 -11.83 7.46 16.52
C PHE A 146 -13.30 7.04 16.41
N LEU A 147 -13.64 5.86 16.91
CA LEU A 147 -15.02 5.36 16.91
C LEU A 147 -15.94 6.27 17.73
N SER A 148 -15.50 6.74 18.90
CA SER A 148 -16.25 7.72 19.72
C SER A 148 -16.40 9.10 19.05
N LYS A 149 -15.55 9.43 18.08
CA LYS A 149 -15.66 10.64 17.24
C LYS A 149 -16.53 10.44 15.99
N GLY A 150 -17.15 9.27 15.83
CA GLY A 150 -18.09 8.99 14.75
C GLY A 150 -17.47 8.38 13.49
N TYR A 151 -16.19 7.99 13.52
CA TYR A 151 -15.62 7.19 12.43
C TYR A 151 -16.21 5.77 12.43
N SER A 152 -16.32 5.18 11.25
CA SER A 152 -16.71 3.78 11.09
C SER A 152 -15.49 2.86 11.25
N PRO A 153 -15.66 1.61 11.72
CA PRO A 153 -14.59 0.61 11.63
C PRO A 153 -14.03 0.43 10.20
N GLN A 154 -14.86 0.70 9.17
CA GLN A 154 -14.45 0.64 7.77
C GLN A 154 -13.52 1.80 7.35
N ASP A 155 -13.43 2.86 8.14
CA ASP A 155 -12.51 3.98 7.92
C ASP A 155 -11.09 3.67 8.40
N ILE A 156 -10.91 2.57 9.13
CA ILE A 156 -9.65 2.18 9.76
C ILE A 156 -9.04 1.00 9.00
N ALA A 157 -7.73 1.05 8.78
CA ALA A 157 -6.93 -0.12 8.43
C ALA A 157 -5.72 -0.28 9.35
N VAL A 158 -5.40 -1.52 9.66
CA VAL A 158 -4.18 -1.94 10.36
C VAL A 158 -3.41 -2.85 9.41
N LEU A 159 -2.29 -2.34 8.92
CA LEU A 159 -1.50 -2.94 7.86
C LEU A 159 -0.18 -3.50 8.42
N PHE A 160 0.06 -4.79 8.19
CA PHE A 160 1.31 -5.47 8.54
C PHE A 160 2.26 -5.53 7.34
N SER A 161 3.57 -5.66 7.58
CA SER A 161 4.53 -5.84 6.47
C SER A 161 4.23 -7.10 5.64
N THR A 162 3.89 -8.19 6.31
CA THR A 162 3.65 -9.50 5.68
C THR A 162 2.34 -10.16 6.13
N ASP A 163 1.81 -11.04 5.27
CA ASP A 163 0.65 -11.90 5.59
C ASP A 163 0.94 -12.86 6.76
N ARG A 164 2.21 -13.24 6.94
CA ARG A 164 2.65 -14.08 8.07
C ARG A 164 2.53 -13.35 9.40
N GLU A 165 3.01 -12.11 9.48
CA GLU A 165 2.89 -11.28 10.68
C GLU A 165 1.43 -10.94 10.99
N LYS A 166 0.63 -10.64 9.95
CA LYS A 166 -0.82 -10.49 10.11
C LYS A 166 -1.40 -11.71 10.82
N LYS A 167 -1.22 -12.91 10.27
CA LYS A 167 -1.74 -14.15 10.86
C LYS A 167 -1.25 -14.40 12.28
N ALA A 168 -0.01 -14.01 12.58
CA ALA A 168 0.56 -14.16 13.92
C ALA A 168 -0.09 -13.22 14.95
N TYR A 169 -0.31 -11.94 14.59
CA TYR A 169 -0.64 -10.90 15.58
C TYR A 169 -2.08 -10.38 15.50
N GLU A 170 -2.79 -10.57 14.40
CA GLU A 170 -4.15 -10.05 14.17
C GLU A 170 -5.11 -10.33 15.33
N HIS A 171 -5.08 -11.57 15.85
CA HIS A 171 -5.94 -11.98 16.96
C HIS A 171 -5.70 -11.16 18.25
N MET A 172 -4.47 -10.68 18.49
CA MET A 172 -4.12 -9.87 19.66
C MET A 172 -4.74 -8.47 19.55
N PHE A 173 -4.58 -7.84 18.38
CA PHE A 173 -5.17 -6.53 18.09
C PHE A 173 -6.71 -6.58 18.13
N LEU A 174 -7.31 -7.58 17.48
CA LEU A 174 -8.76 -7.79 17.51
C LEU A 174 -9.30 -7.95 18.92
N ARG A 175 -8.61 -8.74 19.76
CA ARG A 175 -9.03 -8.96 21.15
C ARG A 175 -9.01 -7.67 21.96
N GLU A 176 -7.94 -6.89 21.85
CA GLU A 176 -7.80 -5.65 22.65
C GLU A 176 -8.77 -4.57 22.17
N ILE A 177 -8.97 -4.41 20.86
CA ILE A 177 -9.96 -3.47 20.30
C ILE A 177 -11.36 -3.83 20.82
N ARG A 178 -11.77 -5.11 20.75
CA ARG A 178 -13.08 -5.55 21.26
C ARG A 178 -13.25 -5.28 22.74
N LYS A 179 -12.20 -5.48 23.54
CA LYS A 179 -12.22 -5.22 24.98
C LYS A 179 -12.49 -3.74 25.27
N ARG A 180 -11.84 -2.83 24.54
CA ARG A 180 -12.06 -1.38 24.69
C ARG A 180 -13.44 -0.97 24.20
N THR A 181 -13.88 -1.47 23.05
CA THR A 181 -15.17 -1.06 22.51
C THR A 181 -16.36 -1.55 23.34
N ARG A 182 -16.29 -2.76 23.93
CA ARG A 182 -17.31 -3.23 24.87
C ARG A 182 -17.40 -2.37 26.14
N ALA A 183 -16.27 -1.86 26.60
CA ALA A 183 -16.26 -0.92 27.72
C ALA A 183 -16.91 0.44 27.34
N SER A 184 -16.84 0.82 26.06
CA SER A 184 -17.42 2.08 25.54
C SER A 184 -18.93 2.04 25.19
N GLN A 185 -19.61 0.89 25.37
CA GLN A 185 -21.03 0.68 25.03
C GLN A 185 -21.43 0.91 23.56
N MET A 186 -20.50 0.86 22.60
CA MET A 186 -20.84 0.88 21.17
C MET A 186 -21.30 -0.50 20.68
N ASN A 187 -22.29 -0.54 19.78
CA ASN A 187 -22.92 -1.77 19.27
C ASN A 187 -21.87 -2.73 18.63
N ASP A 188 -21.68 -3.92 19.22
CA ASP A 188 -20.60 -4.90 18.97
C ASP A 188 -20.61 -5.50 17.53
N ALA A 189 -21.70 -5.32 16.78
CA ALA A 189 -21.93 -6.03 15.52
C ALA A 189 -21.11 -5.52 14.31
N SER A 190 -20.65 -4.26 14.31
CA SER A 190 -20.00 -3.65 13.13
C SER A 190 -18.46 -3.74 13.10
N ILE A 191 -17.82 -4.09 14.23
CA ILE A 191 -16.36 -4.08 14.37
C ILE A 191 -15.73 -5.36 13.80
N CYS A 192 -16.56 -6.35 13.46
CA CYS A 192 -16.15 -7.66 12.98
C CYS A 192 -15.96 -7.72 11.46
N HIS A 193 -15.52 -6.64 10.82
CA HIS A 193 -15.14 -6.73 9.42
C HIS A 193 -13.71 -7.25 9.29
N SER A 194 -13.54 -8.40 8.64
CA SER A 194 -12.23 -8.98 8.27
C SER A 194 -11.34 -8.04 7.44
N ASN A 195 -11.89 -6.93 6.98
CA ASN A 195 -11.29 -6.01 6.03
C ASN A 195 -10.48 -4.89 6.71
N MET A 196 -10.47 -4.83 8.06
CA MET A 196 -9.67 -3.85 8.81
C MET A 196 -8.19 -4.24 8.84
N PHE A 197 -7.87 -5.54 8.84
CA PHE A 197 -6.50 -6.04 8.90
C PHE A 197 -6.05 -6.56 7.55
N ASP A 198 -4.91 -6.11 7.07
CA ASP A 198 -4.30 -6.66 5.86
C ASP A 198 -2.77 -6.52 5.90
N SER A 199 -2.08 -7.00 4.87
CA SER A 199 -0.67 -6.72 4.64
C SER A 199 -0.51 -5.58 3.64
N ILE A 200 0.54 -4.76 3.79
CA ILE A 200 0.82 -3.63 2.89
C ILE A 200 0.86 -4.08 1.42
N ARG A 201 1.39 -5.28 1.16
CA ARG A 201 1.54 -5.82 -0.21
C ARG A 201 0.24 -6.34 -0.82
N ARG A 202 -0.75 -6.73 -0.02
CA ARG A 202 -2.03 -7.30 -0.51
C ARG A 202 -3.19 -6.33 -0.42
N PHE A 203 -3.10 -5.37 0.50
CA PHE A 203 -4.00 -4.24 0.55
C PHE A 203 -3.72 -3.43 -0.72
N SER A 204 -4.48 -3.64 -1.79
CA SER A 204 -4.34 -2.93 -3.08
C SER A 204 -5.68 -2.25 -3.41
N GLY A 205 -5.62 -1.00 -3.86
CA GLY A 205 -6.79 -0.20 -4.27
C GLY A 205 -7.73 0.28 -3.16
N LEU A 206 -7.54 -0.14 -1.91
CA LEU A 206 -8.35 0.33 -0.78
C LEU A 206 -7.62 1.44 -0.03
N GLU A 207 -8.22 2.63 -0.02
CA GLU A 207 -7.82 3.77 0.79
C GLU A 207 -8.67 3.85 2.06
N ARG A 208 -8.11 4.42 3.12
CA ARG A 208 -8.76 4.54 4.44
C ARG A 208 -8.46 5.90 5.04
N SER A 209 -9.44 6.43 5.77
CA SER A 209 -9.28 7.66 6.53
C SER A 209 -8.16 7.55 7.56
N ILE A 210 -8.05 6.39 8.21
CA ILE A 210 -7.09 6.13 9.28
C ILE A 210 -6.33 4.85 8.95
N VAL A 211 -5.00 4.92 8.96
CA VAL A 211 -4.12 3.77 8.71
C VAL A 211 -3.06 3.65 9.81
N PHE A 212 -2.93 2.45 10.34
CA PHE A 212 -1.84 2.03 11.22
C PHE A 212 -0.92 1.09 10.46
N GLY A 213 0.36 1.44 10.31
CA GLY A 213 1.40 0.53 9.83
C GLY A 213 2.12 -0.14 10.99
N ILE A 214 2.00 -1.47 11.08
CA ILE A 214 2.61 -2.28 12.13
C ILE A 214 3.93 -2.83 11.63
N ASN A 215 5.01 -2.32 12.21
CA ASN A 215 6.40 -2.67 11.92
C ASN A 215 6.69 -2.77 10.42
N PRO A 216 6.52 -1.67 9.63
CA PRO A 216 6.64 -1.69 8.17
C PRO A 216 8.10 -1.81 7.70
N ILE A 217 8.71 -2.97 7.96
CA ILE A 217 10.08 -3.29 7.57
C ILE A 217 10.03 -4.13 6.30
N ALA A 218 10.68 -3.63 5.24
CA ALA A 218 10.85 -4.43 4.04
C ALA A 218 11.85 -5.57 4.30
N THR A 219 11.52 -6.75 3.78
CA THR A 219 12.43 -7.90 3.76
C THR A 219 13.73 -7.63 3.00
N GLU A 220 13.69 -6.66 2.08
CA GLU A 220 14.80 -6.27 1.21
C GLU A 220 15.03 -4.77 1.40
N GLN A 221 16.24 -4.36 1.81
CA GLN A 221 16.58 -2.96 2.08
C GLN A 221 16.28 -1.98 0.92
N PRO A 222 16.54 -2.33 -0.36
CA PRO A 222 16.33 -1.39 -1.48
C PRO A 222 14.89 -0.93 -1.69
N ILE A 223 13.90 -1.67 -1.18
CA ILE A 223 12.47 -1.37 -1.35
C ILE A 223 11.82 -0.89 -0.05
N SER A 224 12.60 -0.56 0.98
CA SER A 224 12.10 -0.08 2.27
C SER A 224 11.27 1.20 2.12
N HIS A 225 11.80 2.20 1.43
CA HIS A 225 11.10 3.44 1.13
C HIS A 225 9.86 3.23 0.23
N ASN A 226 9.94 2.31 -0.73
CA ASN A 226 8.79 1.94 -1.56
C ASN A 226 7.66 1.34 -0.71
N LEU A 227 8.00 0.47 0.25
CA LEU A 227 7.02 -0.12 1.15
C LEU A 227 6.34 0.96 2.02
N LEU A 228 7.11 1.92 2.54
CA LEU A 228 6.57 3.05 3.30
C LEU A 228 5.68 3.94 2.44
N LEU A 229 6.06 4.17 1.18
CA LEU A 229 5.25 4.92 0.22
C LEU A 229 3.93 4.20 -0.08
N CYS A 230 3.97 2.88 -0.29
CA CYS A 230 2.76 2.06 -0.45
C CYS A 230 1.86 2.10 0.78
N LEU A 231 2.43 2.08 1.99
CA LEU A 231 1.69 2.16 3.24
C LEU A 231 1.02 3.52 3.40
N ALA A 232 1.80 4.59 3.27
CA ALA A 232 1.35 5.94 3.53
C ALA A 232 0.34 6.43 2.49
N SER A 233 0.45 5.98 1.22
CA SER A 233 -0.50 6.36 0.18
C SER A 233 -1.93 5.87 0.46
N ARG A 234 -2.11 4.88 1.35
CA ARG A 234 -3.44 4.36 1.72
C ARG A 234 -4.15 5.19 2.78
N ALA A 235 -3.45 6.12 3.41
CA ALA A 235 -3.98 6.95 4.47
C ALA A 235 -4.43 8.31 3.92
N THR A 236 -5.73 8.60 3.95
CA THR A 236 -6.22 9.89 3.47
C THR A 236 -6.10 10.99 4.53
N LYS A 237 -6.28 10.68 5.82
CA LYS A 237 -6.33 11.70 6.89
C LYS A 237 -5.39 11.47 8.07
N HIS A 238 -5.30 10.25 8.58
CA HIS A 238 -4.46 9.92 9.74
C HIS A 238 -3.58 8.70 9.44
N LEU A 239 -2.26 8.87 9.59
CA LEU A 239 -1.26 7.83 9.43
C LEU A 239 -0.45 7.66 10.71
N TYR A 240 -0.39 6.43 11.20
CA TYR A 240 0.40 6.04 12.37
C TYR A 240 1.36 4.92 11.96
N ILE A 241 2.67 5.12 12.11
CA ILE A 241 3.70 4.12 11.81
C ILE A 241 4.34 3.66 13.11
N LEU A 242 4.17 2.39 13.45
CA LEU A 242 4.60 1.80 14.72
C LEU A 242 5.76 0.83 14.49
N TYR A 243 6.95 1.14 15.00
CA TYR A 243 8.13 0.28 14.92
C TYR A 243 8.34 -0.51 16.21
N LEU A 244 8.77 -1.77 16.10
CA LEU A 244 9.06 -2.59 17.28
C LEU A 244 10.30 -2.04 17.98
N SER A 245 10.15 -1.68 19.25
CA SER A 245 11.30 -1.39 20.11
C SER A 245 11.96 -2.71 20.52
N THR A 246 13.25 -2.89 20.25
CA THR A 246 14.01 -3.98 20.84
C THR A 246 14.09 -3.78 22.35
N PRO A 247 13.86 -4.83 23.16
CA PRO A 247 14.20 -4.75 24.58
C PRO A 247 15.72 -4.59 24.67
N GLU A 248 16.15 -3.55 25.39
CA GLU A 248 17.55 -3.11 25.59
C GLU A 248 18.11 -2.21 24.48
N GLY A 249 18.01 -0.89 24.69
CA GLY A 249 19.16 0.01 24.84
C GLY A 249 20.20 0.16 23.72
N TYR A 250 20.11 -0.56 22.61
CA TYR A 250 20.96 -0.36 21.45
C TYR A 250 20.22 0.48 20.44
N SER A 251 20.58 1.76 20.42
CA SER A 251 20.42 2.61 19.25
C SER A 251 20.96 1.85 18.05
N SER A 252 20.08 1.30 17.22
CA SER A 252 20.40 1.01 15.84
C SER A 252 20.61 2.37 15.16
N THR A 253 21.84 2.87 15.27
CA THR A 253 22.41 3.76 14.26
C THR A 253 22.26 3.09 12.91
N VAL A 254 21.13 3.30 12.26
CA VAL A 254 21.06 3.32 10.81
C VAL A 254 21.48 4.73 10.43
N ALA A 255 22.80 4.90 10.37
CA ALA A 255 23.43 6.06 9.79
C ALA A 255 23.64 5.81 8.28
N CYS A 256 23.14 6.77 7.50
CA CYS A 256 23.38 7.04 6.08
C CYS A 256 22.70 6.14 5.03
#